data_AF-A0A8X6H760-F1
#
_entry.id   AF-A0A8X6H760-F1
#
_cell.length_a   1.000
_cell.length_b   1.000
_cell.length_c   1.000
_cell.angle_alpha   90.00
_cell.angle_beta   90.00
_cell.angle_gamma   90.00
#
_symmetry.space_group_name_H-M   'P 1'
#
loop_
_entity.id
_entity.type
_entity.pdbx_description
1 polymer ?
#
loop_
_entity_poly.entity_id
_entity_poly.type
_entity_poly.pdbx_seq_one_letter_code
_entity_poly.pdbx_strand_id
1 'polypeptide(L)'
;MVAMYSVRDYCDMYLMYGRCKGNALRTARELARRYPSRRPPDVNVIRRMDNRLRNTGCVWPTANLHDTGIPWSGLTVAQAHALLHRVEEKPEIAHAH
;
A
#
# COMPACT_ATOMS: atom_id res chain seq x y z
N MET A 1 3.03 5.12 16.91
CA MET A 1 2.00 5.04 15.86
C MET A 1 2.38 6.01 14.74
N VAL A 2 2.78 5.52 13.56
CA VAL A 2 3.06 6.40 12.41
C VAL A 2 1.72 6.97 11.97
N ALA A 3 1.47 8.27 12.20
CA ALA A 3 0.27 8.93 11.70
C ALA A 3 0.16 8.67 10.19
N MET A 4 -0.85 7.90 9.80
CA MET A 4 -1.06 7.52 8.41
C MET A 4 -1.71 8.68 7.67
N TYR A 5 -1.16 9.01 6.51
CA TYR A 5 -1.78 9.94 5.59
C TYR A 5 -2.95 9.24 4.89
N SER A 6 -3.97 10.00 4.50
CA SER A 6 -5.06 9.43 3.71
C SER A 6 -4.55 9.02 2.32
N VAL A 7 -5.30 8.16 1.61
CA VAL A 7 -4.99 7.82 0.21
C VAL A 7 -4.94 9.08 -0.66
N ARG A 8 -5.82 10.05 -0.40
CA ARG A 8 -5.83 11.35 -1.09
C ARG A 8 -4.54 12.12 -0.88
N ASP A 9 -4.03 12.14 0.36
CA ASP A 9 -2.75 12.79 0.65
C ASP A 9 -1.59 12.08 -0.04
N TYR A 10 -1.58 10.74 -0.08
CA TYR A 10 -0.57 9.99 -0.83
C TYR A 10 -0.61 10.27 -2.34
N CYS A 11 -1.80 10.40 -2.94
CA CYS A 11 -1.95 10.82 -4.33
C CYS A 11 -1.40 12.23 -4.56
N ASP A 12 -1.77 13.20 -3.72
CA ASP A 12 -1.27 14.57 -3.79
C ASP A 12 0.26 14.61 -3.66
N MET A 13 0.83 13.79 -2.76
CA MET A 13 2.28 13.63 -2.61
C MET A 13 2.94 13.09 -3.86
N TYR A 14 2.39 12.03 -4.47
CA TYR A 14 3.00 11.39 -5.63
C TYR A 14 2.96 12.29 -6.87
N LEU A 15 1.84 12.99 -7.09
CA LEU A 15 1.72 13.97 -8.17
C LEU A 15 2.72 15.12 -8.00
N MET A 16 2.88 15.64 -6.78
CA MET A 16 3.88 16.67 -6.49
C MET A 16 5.31 16.16 -6.64
N TYR A 17 5.56 14.91 -6.24
CA TYR A 17 6.87 14.27 -6.37
C TYR A 17 7.30 14.15 -7.84
N GLY A 18 6.37 13.73 -8.71
CA GLY A 18 6.57 13.73 -10.16
C GLY A 18 6.87 15.13 -10.70
N ARG A 19 6.07 16.14 -10.31
CA ARG A 19 6.29 17.54 -10.70
C ARG A 19 7.65 18.09 -10.22
N CYS A 20 8.12 17.63 -9.07
CA CYS A 20 9.42 17.98 -8.50
C CYS A 20 10.58 17.13 -9.06
N LYS A 21 10.37 16.35 -10.13
CA LYS A 21 11.38 15.49 -10.78
C LYS A 21 12.04 14.52 -9.79
N GLY A 22 11.26 13.96 -8.86
CA GLY A 22 11.76 13.00 -7.88
C GLY A 22 12.50 13.61 -6.69
N ASN A 23 12.44 14.94 -6.50
CA ASN A 23 13.07 15.58 -5.34
C ASN A 23 12.12 15.64 -4.13
N ALA A 24 12.36 14.78 -3.13
CA ALA A 24 11.50 14.66 -1.95
C ALA A 24 11.49 15.90 -1.05
N LEU A 25 12.63 16.58 -0.88
CA LEU A 25 12.71 17.81 -0.09
C LEU A 25 11.93 18.94 -0.73
N ARG A 26 12.08 19.13 -2.04
CA ARG A 26 11.32 20.13 -2.80
C ARG A 26 9.84 19.82 -2.73
N THR A 27 9.46 18.55 -2.86
CA THR A 27 8.07 18.09 -2.75
C THR A 27 7.44 18.46 -1.41
N ALA A 28 8.13 18.19 -0.29
CA ALA A 28 7.63 18.56 1.04
C ALA A 28 7.41 20.08 1.17
N ARG A 29 8.35 20.90 0.65
CA ARG A 29 8.25 22.37 0.66
C ARG A 29 7.12 22.89 -0.22
N GLU A 30 6.89 22.29 -1.38
CA GLU A 30 5.77 22.67 -2.27
C GLU A 30 4.42 22.30 -1.65
N LEU A 31 4.32 21.12 -1.02
CA LEU A 31 3.09 20.69 -0.33
C LEU A 31 2.77 21.60 0.87
N ALA A 32 3.77 21.95 1.68
CA ALA A 32 3.60 22.87 2.79
C ALA A 32 3.12 24.26 2.33
N ARG A 33 3.65 24.76 1.20
CA ARG A 33 3.23 26.04 0.60
C ARG A 33 1.83 25.98 0.01
N ARG A 34 1.49 24.89 -0.67
CA ARG A 34 0.20 24.75 -1.38
C ARG A 34 -0.96 24.44 -0.44
N TYR A 35 -0.70 23.70 0.63
CA TYR A 35 -1.71 23.26 1.59
C TYR A 35 -1.30 23.62 3.04
N PRO A 36 -1.28 24.92 3.38
CA PRO A 36 -0.78 25.38 4.69
C PRO A 36 -1.64 24.87 5.87
N SER A 37 -2.92 24.57 5.64
CA SER A 37 -3.82 24.00 6.66
C SER A 37 -3.60 22.50 6.90
N ARG A 38 -2.82 21.81 6.04
CA ARG A 38 -2.53 20.38 6.19
C ARG A 38 -1.18 20.18 6.85
N ARG A 39 -1.04 19.08 7.58
CA ARG A 39 0.27 18.65 8.10
C ARG A 39 1.21 18.31 6.93
N PRO A 40 2.37 18.97 6.80
CA PRO A 40 3.29 18.68 5.73
C PRO A 40 3.96 17.30 5.95
N PRO A 41 4.16 16.51 4.88
CA PRO A 41 4.85 15.24 4.98
C PRO A 41 6.34 15.42 5.27
N ASP A 42 6.88 14.50 6.08
CA ASP A 42 8.32 14.36 6.23
C ASP A 42 8.95 13.83 4.93
N VAL A 43 10.20 14.24 4.68
CA VAL A 43 10.94 13.85 3.47
C VAL A 43 11.07 12.32 3.38
N ASN A 44 11.23 11.62 4.50
CA ASN A 44 11.32 10.17 4.51
C ASN A 44 9.98 9.50 4.18
N VAL A 45 8.84 10.13 4.48
CA VAL A 45 7.52 9.60 4.10
C VAL A 45 7.41 9.55 2.58
N ILE A 46 7.85 10.60 1.89
CA ILE A 46 7.84 10.69 0.43
C ILE A 46 8.79 9.65 -0.18
N ARG A 47 10.02 9.52 0.34
CA ARG A 47 10.99 8.53 -0.14
C ARG A 47 10.49 7.09 0.05
N ARG A 48 9.93 6.79 1.23
CA ARG A 48 9.36 5.46 1.50
C ARG A 48 8.12 5.18 0.66
N MET A 49 7.31 6.20 0.36
CA MET A 49 6.17 6.08 -0.55
C MET A 49 6.63 5.69 -1.97
N ASP A 50 7.60 6.41 -2.55
CA ASP A 50 8.15 6.07 -3.87
C ASP A 50 8.75 4.65 -3.88
N ASN A 51 9.54 4.32 -2.85
CA ASN A 51 10.12 2.99 -2.73
C ASN A 51 9.05 1.89 -2.64
N ARG A 52 7.98 2.07 -1.86
CA ARG A 52 6.89 1.09 -1.80
C ARG A 52 6.16 0.99 -3.12
N LEU A 53 5.82 2.11 -3.75
CA LEU A 53 5.10 2.07 -5.02
C LEU A 53 5.89 1.31 -6.10
N ARG A 54 7.21 1.51 -6.17
CA ARG A 54 8.07 0.83 -7.14
C ARG A 54 8.26 -0.66 -6.87
N ASN A 55 8.32 -1.06 -5.60
CA ASN A 55 8.62 -2.45 -5.23
C ASN A 55 7.37 -3.31 -5.00
N THR A 56 6.27 -2.73 -4.52
CA THR A 56 5.05 -3.45 -4.13
C THR A 56 3.80 -2.96 -4.83
N GLY A 57 3.86 -1.87 -5.61
CA GLY A 57 2.67 -1.28 -6.23
C GLY A 57 1.75 -0.53 -5.27
N CYS A 58 2.11 -0.41 -3.98
CA CYS A 58 1.27 0.22 -2.95
C CYS A 58 1.92 1.50 -2.39
N VAL A 59 1.12 2.54 -2.15
CA VAL A 59 1.62 3.82 -1.58
C VAL A 59 1.67 3.84 -0.06
N TRP A 60 0.72 3.15 0.59
CA TRP A 60 0.63 3.13 2.05
C TRP A 60 1.62 2.13 2.69
N PRO A 61 2.08 2.39 3.92
CA PRO A 61 2.91 1.45 4.65
C PRO A 61 2.21 0.11 4.88
N THR A 62 2.73 -0.96 4.29
CA THR A 62 2.31 -2.36 4.53
C THR A 62 2.88 -2.95 5.82
N ALA A 63 3.69 -2.20 6.60
CA ALA A 63 4.24 -2.71 7.86
C ALA A 63 3.15 -3.12 8.86
N ASN A 64 1.95 -2.54 8.80
CA ASN A 64 0.80 -2.99 9.61
C ASN A 64 0.05 -4.19 9.01
N LEU A 65 0.43 -4.63 7.81
CA LEU A 65 -0.15 -5.79 7.13
C LEU A 65 0.57 -7.09 7.49
N HIS A 66 1.80 -7.02 8.05
CA HIS A 66 2.51 -8.20 8.54
C HIS A 66 2.14 -8.58 9.98
N ASP A 67 1.63 -7.63 10.78
CA ASP A 67 1.15 -7.90 12.15
C ASP A 67 -0.37 -8.13 12.23
N THR A 68 -1.12 -7.75 11.19
CA THR A 68 -2.50 -8.19 11.04
C THR A 68 -2.46 -9.42 10.17
N GLY A 69 -2.59 -10.60 10.78
CA GLY A 69 -2.66 -11.90 10.11
C GLY A 69 -3.89 -12.08 9.21
N ILE A 70 -4.27 -11.06 8.44
CA ILE A 70 -5.31 -11.11 7.43
C ILE A 70 -4.61 -11.41 6.11
N PRO A 71 -4.63 -12.67 5.65
CA PRO A 71 -4.11 -12.99 4.33
C PRO A 71 -5.01 -12.33 3.28
N TRP A 72 -4.42 -11.94 2.15
CA TRP A 72 -5.16 -11.32 1.03
C TRP A 72 -6.16 -12.27 0.36
N SER A 73 -6.10 -13.55 0.70
CA SER A 73 -7.20 -14.48 0.60
C SER A 73 -7.72 -14.70 2.01
N GLY A 74 -9.04 -14.66 2.24
CA GLY A 74 -9.64 -15.04 3.54
C GLY A 74 -9.43 -16.52 3.93
N LEU A 75 -8.39 -17.16 3.40
CA LEU A 75 -7.98 -18.53 3.63
C LEU A 75 -6.59 -18.56 4.29
N THR A 76 -6.53 -19.25 5.41
CA THR A 76 -5.28 -19.75 5.97
C THR A 76 -4.60 -20.71 4.98
N VAL A 77 -3.27 -20.84 5.07
CA VAL A 77 -2.49 -21.78 4.23
C VAL A 77 -3.04 -23.21 4.33
N ALA A 78 -3.53 -23.60 5.52
CA ALA A 78 -4.17 -24.89 5.74
C ALA A 78 -5.51 -25.03 4.99
N GLN A 79 -6.33 -23.97 4.96
CA GLN A 79 -7.57 -23.98 4.17
C GLN A 79 -7.28 -24.02 2.66
N ALA A 80 -6.22 -23.34 2.19
CA ALA A 80 -5.83 -23.40 0.79
C ALA A 80 -5.37 -24.81 0.39
N HIS A 81 -4.55 -25.45 1.23
CA HIS A 81 -4.13 -26.84 1.04
C HIS A 81 -5.32 -27.82 1.08
N ALA A 82 -6.27 -27.63 1.98
CA ALA A 82 -7.46 -28.47 2.08
C ALA A 82 -8.36 -28.33 0.84
N LEU A 83 -8.49 -27.14 0.26
CA LEU A 83 -9.21 -26.94 -1.00
C LEU A 83 -8.50 -27.63 -2.17
N LEU A 84 -7.17 -27.50 -2.27
CA LEU A 84 -6.40 -28.17 -3.33
C LEU A 84 -6.56 -29.69 -3.28
N HIS A 85 -6.46 -30.29 -2.09
CA HIS A 85 -6.67 -31.72 -1.89
C HIS A 85 -8.11 -32.15 -2.25
N ARG A 86 -9.11 -31.32 -1.93
CA ARG A 86 -10.51 -31.61 -2.22
C ARG A 86 -10.86 -31.51 -3.71
N VAL A 87 -10.19 -30.63 -4.45
CA VAL A 87 -10.31 -30.55 -5.92
C VAL A 87 -9.69 -31.77 -6.59
N GLU A 88 -8.59 -32.27 -6.04
CA GLU A 88 -7.91 -33.47 -6.53
C GLU A 88 -8.74 -34.75 -6.28
N GLU A 89 -9.43 -34.84 -5.13
CA GLU A 89 -10.32 -35.97 -4.83
C GLU A 89 -11.68 -35.92 -5.56
N LYS A 90 -12.16 -34.73 -5.94
CA LYS A 90 -13.45 -34.55 -6.63
C LYS A 90 -13.37 -33.40 -7.66
N PRO A 91 -13.05 -33.69 -8.93
CA PRO A 91 -12.91 -32.67 -9.98
C PRO A 91 -14.23 -31.95 -10.32
N GLU A 92 -15.36 -32.52 -9.91
CA GLU A 92 -16.72 -32.00 -10.11
C GLU A 92 -17.09 -30.79 -9.23
N ILE A 93 -16.26 -30.43 -8.24
CA ILE A 93 -16.50 -29.29 -7.33
C ILE A 93 -16.01 -27.95 -7.93
N ALA A 94 -15.24 -27.97 -9.03
CA ALA A 94 -14.65 -26.77 -9.64
C ALA A 94 -15.66 -25.84 -10.36
N HIS A 95 -16.94 -26.22 -10.46
CA HIS A 95 -18.00 -25.44 -11.12
C HIS A 95 -19.22 -25.23 -10.23
N ALA A 96 -19.11 -24.34 -9.24
CA ALA A 96 -20.27 -23.67 -8.68
C ALA A 96 -19.90 -22.19 -8.45
N HIS A 97 -20.41 -21.35 -9.34
CA HIS A 97 -20.35 -19.88 -9.28
C HIS A 97 -21.16 -19.32 -8.10
#